data_AF-A0A6N7PH02-F1
#
_entry.id   AF-A0A6N7PH02-F1
#
_cell.length_a   1.000
_cell.length_b   1.000
_cell.length_c   1.000
_cell.angle_alpha   90.00
_cell.angle_beta   90.00
_cell.angle_gamma   90.00
#
_symmetry.space_group_name_H-M   'P 1'
#
loop_
_entity.id
_entity.type
_entity.pdbx_description
1 polymer ?
#
loop_
_entity_poly.entity_id
_entity_poly.type
_entity_poly.pdbx_seq_one_letter_code
_entity_poly.pdbx_strand_id
1 'polypeptide(L)'
;MHPSLYTAIQHLTAFIQARLATYLSQEAVMMGDYPAQITMANAEIPAFSSFGEKEQVVLLLALMPHLHPGYFEGVIQQYLPQGGDFPAFGGVKGTNHRAMQPTGETAQFLLAGKDLAERIQVQELFSADHIFYQQDICWLETVKEGEPFMSGRIVLSSEWLDKVLLGRETLPRFSADFPARRLETQMTWEDVVLHPITKEQIQDISIWLKHHELFSKDNNLGRKVKPGYRALFYGPPGTGKTLTANLLGQQFGKEVYCIDLSQVISKYIGETEKNLEKIFNRAEHKNWILFFDEADALFGKRTSVQSSHDRYANQEVSYLLQRVEAFSGLLILASNFKNNLDDAFLRRFHAIIHFPMPNAEERLMIWEKSMPASLHRNGNLDLRSLAERFELSGASILNIMHYASLRAFARNDQQLHLSEVMEGVRKELMKEEKSF
;
A
#
# COMPACT_ATOMS: atom_id res chain seq x y z
N MET A 1 12.58 19.34 -23.30
CA MET A 1 12.53 19.80 -21.89
C MET A 1 11.48 20.89 -21.81
N HIS A 2 10.48 20.74 -20.95
CA HIS A 2 9.44 21.75 -20.78
C HIS A 2 10.02 23.05 -20.19
N PRO A 3 9.51 24.23 -20.56
CA PRO A 3 10.09 25.52 -20.20
C PRO A 3 10.33 25.70 -18.69
N SER A 4 9.47 25.18 -17.81
CA SER A 4 9.48 25.50 -16.38
C SER A 4 10.32 24.58 -15.48
N LEU A 5 10.47 23.28 -15.79
CA LEU A 5 11.51 22.48 -15.10
C LEU A 5 12.91 22.93 -15.51
N TYR A 6 13.10 23.27 -16.79
CA TYR A 6 14.37 23.81 -17.24
C TYR A 6 14.72 25.11 -16.51
N THR A 7 13.76 26.04 -16.39
CA THR A 7 13.94 27.26 -15.58
C THR A 7 14.23 26.95 -14.11
N ALA A 8 13.50 26.03 -13.48
CA ALA A 8 13.75 25.66 -12.09
C ALA A 8 15.16 25.07 -11.87
N ILE A 9 15.64 24.24 -12.81
CA ILE A 9 17.01 23.72 -12.80
C ILE A 9 18.02 24.86 -12.97
N GLN A 10 17.77 25.81 -13.88
CA GLN A 10 18.64 26.98 -14.04
C GLN A 10 18.72 27.82 -12.76
N HIS A 11 17.58 28.04 -12.08
CA HIS A 11 17.54 28.76 -10.81
C HIS A 11 18.29 27.99 -9.71
N LEU A 12 18.13 26.66 -9.65
CA LEU A 12 18.92 25.81 -8.77
C LEU A 12 20.42 25.92 -9.07
N THR A 13 20.82 25.86 -10.34
CA THR A 13 22.23 26.02 -10.75
C THR A 13 22.77 27.37 -10.29
N ALA A 14 22.07 28.47 -10.59
CA ALA A 14 22.47 29.81 -10.20
C ALA A 14 22.59 29.97 -8.68
N PHE A 15 21.68 29.36 -7.92
CA PHE A 15 21.74 29.38 -6.45
C PHE A 15 22.92 28.59 -5.90
N ILE A 16 23.19 27.40 -6.43
CA ILE A 16 24.37 26.60 -6.04
C ILE A 16 25.64 27.39 -6.33
N GLN A 17 25.75 27.98 -7.53
CA GLN A 17 26.88 28.80 -7.94
C GLN A 17 27.09 30.01 -7.03
N ALA A 18 26.00 30.73 -6.70
CA ALA A 18 26.05 31.86 -5.77
C ALA A 18 26.52 31.41 -4.38
N ARG A 19 26.03 30.28 -3.87
CA ARG A 19 26.46 29.76 -2.55
C ARG A 19 27.92 29.35 -2.52
N LEU A 20 28.38 28.67 -3.58
CA LEU A 20 29.79 28.29 -3.73
C LEU A 20 30.70 29.53 -3.80
N ALA A 21 30.31 30.54 -4.60
CA ALA A 21 31.04 31.80 -4.69
C ALA A 21 31.16 32.49 -3.33
N THR A 22 30.06 32.63 -2.58
CA THR A 22 30.08 33.23 -1.25
C THR A 22 30.93 32.45 -0.25
N TYR A 23 30.86 31.12 -0.28
CA TYR A 23 31.67 30.31 0.62
C TYR A 23 33.18 30.50 0.38
N LEU A 24 33.58 30.66 -0.89
CA LEU A 24 34.97 30.81 -1.31
C LEU A 24 35.47 32.27 -1.25
N SER A 25 34.58 33.26 -1.39
CA SER A 25 34.94 34.68 -1.62
C SER A 25 34.35 35.68 -0.62
N GLN A 26 33.59 35.25 0.39
CA GLN A 26 33.03 36.09 1.48
C GLN A 26 32.06 37.23 1.06
N GLU A 27 31.39 37.14 -0.09
CA GLU A 27 30.30 38.08 -0.45
C GLU A 27 28.93 37.58 0.02
N ALA A 28 27.95 38.47 0.24
CA ALA A 28 26.61 38.07 0.70
C ALA A 28 25.75 37.45 -0.43
N VAL A 29 25.11 36.30 -0.18
CA VAL A 29 24.10 35.72 -1.09
C VAL A 29 22.71 36.23 -0.72
N MET A 30 21.99 36.74 -1.72
CA MET A 30 20.53 36.82 -1.68
C MET A 30 19.96 35.55 -2.30
N MET A 31 18.99 34.89 -1.65
CA MET A 31 18.24 33.80 -2.28
C MET A 31 17.56 34.40 -3.53
N GLY A 32 17.76 33.79 -4.71
CA GLY A 32 17.09 34.25 -5.94
C GLY A 32 15.62 33.82 -5.94
N ASP A 33 14.77 34.57 -6.65
CA ASP A 33 13.35 34.22 -6.81
C ASP A 33 13.20 32.89 -7.55
N TYR A 34 12.75 31.84 -6.86
CA TYR A 34 12.42 30.56 -7.49
C TYR A 34 11.04 30.64 -8.16
N PRO A 35 10.84 30.01 -9.33
CA PRO A 35 9.53 30.03 -9.97
C PRO A 35 8.54 29.25 -9.10
N ALA A 36 7.44 29.89 -8.72
CA ALA A 36 6.37 29.26 -7.95
C ALA A 36 5.70 28.06 -8.65
N GLN A 37 5.99 27.83 -9.94
CA GLN A 37 5.41 26.75 -10.74
C GLN A 37 6.48 26.04 -11.60
N ILE A 38 6.42 24.71 -11.58
CA ILE A 38 7.22 23.82 -12.43
C ILE A 38 6.25 22.94 -13.23
N THR A 39 6.47 22.81 -14.54
CA THR A 39 5.63 22.07 -15.51
C THR A 39 6.52 21.03 -16.18
N MET A 40 6.05 19.78 -16.25
CA MET A 40 6.65 18.72 -17.04
C MET A 40 5.59 18.08 -17.92
N ALA A 41 5.97 17.72 -19.16
CA ALA A 41 5.17 16.95 -20.10
C ALA A 41 3.69 17.41 -20.27
N ASN A 42 3.45 18.72 -20.41
CA ASN A 42 2.12 19.34 -20.54
C ASN A 42 1.18 19.20 -19.32
N ALA A 43 1.69 18.80 -18.15
CA ALA A 43 0.99 18.89 -16.88
C ALA A 43 1.70 19.90 -15.98
N GLU A 44 0.95 20.86 -15.42
CA GLU A 44 1.42 21.60 -14.23
C GLU A 44 1.74 20.56 -13.17
N ILE A 45 2.92 20.62 -12.51
CA ILE A 45 3.22 19.73 -11.40
C ILE A 45 2.56 20.35 -10.16
N PRO A 46 1.32 19.95 -9.80
CA PRO A 46 0.56 20.67 -8.78
C PRO A 46 1.23 20.50 -7.41
N ALA A 47 2.04 19.44 -7.27
CA ALA A 47 2.80 19.14 -6.09
C ALA A 47 3.90 20.17 -5.81
N PHE A 48 4.59 20.76 -6.80
CA PHE A 48 5.66 21.73 -6.48
C PHE A 48 5.12 23.07 -5.98
N SER A 49 3.99 23.53 -6.52
CA SER A 49 3.37 24.81 -6.14
C SER A 49 2.78 24.84 -4.73
N SER A 50 2.53 23.67 -4.11
CA SER A 50 2.05 23.60 -2.73
C SER A 50 3.15 23.74 -1.67
N PHE A 51 4.42 23.78 -2.08
CA PHE A 51 5.58 23.83 -1.18
C PHE A 51 6.23 25.21 -1.16
N GLY A 52 6.78 25.59 0.00
CA GLY A 52 7.60 26.79 0.15
C GLY A 52 8.94 26.69 -0.59
N GLU A 53 9.67 27.81 -0.66
CA GLU A 53 10.92 27.90 -1.43
C GLU A 53 11.99 26.91 -0.94
N LYS A 54 12.15 26.76 0.38
CA LYS A 54 13.14 25.84 0.98
C LYS A 54 12.83 24.39 0.58
N GLU A 55 11.56 24.01 0.63
CA GLU A 55 11.07 22.70 0.25
C GLU A 55 11.27 22.44 -1.25
N GLN A 56 10.96 23.42 -2.11
CA GLN A 56 11.19 23.32 -3.55
C GLN A 56 12.67 23.07 -3.87
N VAL A 57 13.60 23.76 -3.19
CA VAL A 57 15.04 23.51 -3.34
C VAL A 57 15.40 22.09 -2.94
N VAL A 58 14.92 21.59 -1.80
CA VAL A 58 15.18 20.21 -1.36
C VAL A 58 14.68 19.18 -2.38
N LEU A 59 13.46 19.36 -2.87
CA LEU A 59 12.87 18.48 -3.88
C LEU A 59 13.66 18.51 -5.19
N LEU A 60 14.09 19.69 -5.63
CA LEU A 60 14.93 19.83 -6.82
C LEU A 60 16.30 19.17 -6.63
N LEU A 61 16.94 19.33 -5.47
CA LEU A 61 18.20 18.65 -5.15
C LEU A 61 18.03 17.15 -5.28
N ALA A 62 16.99 16.59 -4.67
CA ALA A 62 16.74 15.16 -4.68
C ALA A 62 16.34 14.64 -6.09
N LEU A 63 15.75 15.49 -6.93
CA LEU A 63 15.35 15.14 -8.30
C LEU A 63 16.55 15.11 -9.27
N MET A 64 17.58 15.92 -9.06
CA MET A 64 18.70 16.07 -10.02
C MET A 64 19.44 14.76 -10.36
N PRO A 65 19.77 13.88 -9.41
CA PRO A 65 20.43 12.61 -9.73
C PRO A 65 19.62 11.71 -10.68
N HIS A 66 18.29 11.85 -10.70
CA HIS A 66 17.41 11.09 -11.59
C HIS A 66 17.33 11.67 -13.01
N LEU A 67 17.57 12.97 -13.17
CA LEU A 67 17.47 13.69 -14.44
C LEU A 67 18.81 13.86 -15.15
N HIS A 68 19.86 14.17 -14.37
CA HIS A 68 21.20 14.46 -14.89
C HIS A 68 22.25 13.86 -13.94
N PRO A 69 22.64 12.59 -14.14
CA PRO A 69 23.73 11.98 -13.39
C PRO A 69 25.01 12.83 -13.48
N GLY A 70 25.68 13.07 -12.36
CA GLY A 70 26.89 13.90 -12.31
C GLY A 70 26.66 15.42 -12.32
N TYR A 71 25.40 15.88 -12.16
CA TYR A 71 25.06 17.30 -12.17
C TYR A 71 25.85 18.09 -11.12
N PHE A 72 25.88 17.63 -9.87
CA PHE A 72 26.53 18.36 -8.77
C PHE A 72 28.04 18.46 -8.97
N GLU A 73 28.69 17.37 -9.37
CA GLU A 73 30.12 17.37 -9.67
C GLU A 73 30.46 18.35 -10.79
N GLY A 74 29.63 18.40 -11.83
CA GLY A 74 29.80 19.35 -12.94
C GLY A 74 29.73 20.81 -12.48
N VAL A 75 28.83 21.14 -11.55
CA VAL A 75 28.72 22.50 -10.99
C VAL A 75 29.90 22.79 -10.05
N ILE A 76 30.27 21.87 -9.17
CA ILE A 76 31.36 22.03 -8.19
C ILE A 76 32.72 22.16 -8.91
N GLN A 77 32.96 21.39 -9.97
CA GLN A 77 34.22 21.40 -10.72
C GLN A 77 34.55 22.77 -11.33
N GLN A 78 33.54 23.62 -11.59
CA GLN A 78 33.77 24.99 -12.05
C GLN A 78 34.48 25.86 -10.99
N TYR A 79 34.29 25.55 -9.71
CA TYR A 79 34.87 26.28 -8.58
C TYR A 79 36.07 25.56 -7.95
N LEU A 80 36.18 24.24 -8.15
CA LEU A 80 37.29 23.40 -7.71
C LEU A 80 37.90 22.65 -8.92
N PRO A 81 38.53 23.36 -9.88
CA PRO A 81 38.98 22.77 -11.14
C PRO A 81 40.15 21.78 -10.98
N GLN A 82 40.92 21.90 -9.90
CA GLN A 82 42.02 20.96 -9.59
C GLN A 82 41.53 19.69 -8.88
N GLY A 83 40.22 19.56 -8.64
CA GLY A 83 39.65 18.52 -7.81
C GLY A 83 39.96 18.71 -6.33
N GLY A 84 39.31 17.93 -5.49
CA GLY A 84 39.45 18.00 -4.04
C GLY A 84 38.20 17.48 -3.35
N ASP A 85 38.34 17.10 -2.09
CA ASP A 85 37.18 16.82 -1.25
C ASP A 85 36.59 18.16 -0.79
N PHE A 86 35.26 18.29 -0.85
CA PHE A 86 34.57 19.49 -0.42
C PHE A 86 33.49 19.16 0.62
N PRO A 87 33.90 18.78 1.85
CA PRO A 87 32.98 18.27 2.87
C PRO A 87 31.87 19.24 3.23
N ALA A 88 32.10 20.54 3.10
CA ALA A 88 31.11 21.57 3.43
C ALA A 88 29.84 21.49 2.57
N PHE A 89 29.93 20.96 1.34
CA PHE A 89 28.77 20.75 0.46
C PHE A 89 28.01 19.46 0.80
N GLY A 90 28.58 18.57 1.61
CA GLY A 90 28.03 17.25 1.90
C GLY A 90 28.08 16.34 0.69
N GLY A 91 27.16 15.37 0.64
CA GLY A 91 27.03 14.42 -0.44
C GLY A 91 27.64 13.05 -0.17
N VAL A 92 27.03 12.03 -0.76
CA VAL A 92 27.53 10.65 -0.71
C VAL A 92 27.55 10.03 -2.10
N LYS A 93 28.43 9.04 -2.33
CA LYS A 93 28.39 8.23 -3.55
C LYS A 93 27.53 7.00 -3.31
N GLY A 94 26.63 6.72 -4.24
CA GLY A 94 25.79 5.52 -4.18
C GLY A 94 26.60 4.25 -4.48
N THR A 95 26.05 3.10 -4.11
CA THR A 95 26.63 1.77 -4.41
C THR A 95 26.52 1.44 -5.90
N ASN A 96 25.33 1.62 -6.46
CA ASN A 96 25.04 1.41 -7.88
C ASN A 96 25.16 2.70 -8.71
N HIS A 97 25.03 3.85 -8.06
CA HIS A 97 25.09 5.17 -8.69
C HIS A 97 26.42 5.83 -8.34
N ARG A 98 27.33 5.92 -9.32
CA ARG A 98 28.70 6.41 -9.10
C ARG A 98 28.82 7.92 -8.96
N ALA A 99 27.78 8.66 -9.33
CA ALA A 99 27.72 10.09 -9.13
C ALA A 99 27.31 10.44 -7.69
N MET A 100 27.61 11.68 -7.30
CA MET A 100 27.29 12.27 -6.03
C MET A 100 25.78 12.40 -5.87
N GLN A 101 25.28 11.95 -4.73
CA GLN A 101 23.91 12.13 -4.29
C GLN A 101 23.87 13.16 -3.16
N PRO A 102 22.94 14.12 -3.19
CA PRO A 102 22.86 15.16 -2.17
C PRO A 102 22.40 14.58 -0.82
N THR A 103 22.91 15.17 0.26
CA THR A 103 22.55 14.82 1.65
C THR A 103 21.82 15.97 2.33
N GLY A 104 21.32 15.76 3.55
CA GLY A 104 20.82 16.84 4.39
C GLY A 104 21.86 17.96 4.57
N GLU A 105 23.15 17.65 4.64
CA GLU A 105 24.25 18.62 4.68
C GLU A 105 24.31 19.48 3.42
N THR A 106 24.03 18.89 2.24
CA THR A 106 23.90 19.65 0.98
C THR A 106 22.76 20.66 1.07
N ALA A 107 21.60 20.25 1.60
CA ALA A 107 20.49 21.17 1.83
C ALA A 107 20.86 22.28 2.83
N GLN A 108 21.52 21.95 3.95
CA GLN A 108 21.98 22.93 4.94
C GLN A 108 23.00 23.92 4.35
N PHE A 109 23.96 23.44 3.57
CA PHE A 109 24.95 24.29 2.93
C PHE A 109 24.29 25.33 2.02
N LEU A 110 23.36 24.87 1.18
CA LEU A 110 22.68 25.71 0.21
C LEU A 110 21.73 26.69 0.89
N LEU A 111 20.82 26.20 1.74
CA LEU A 111 19.76 27.03 2.33
C LEU A 111 20.25 27.90 3.49
N ALA A 112 21.18 27.40 4.32
CA ALA A 112 21.55 28.04 5.59
C ALA A 112 23.05 28.39 5.69
N GLY A 113 23.93 27.74 4.92
CA GLY A 113 25.34 28.12 4.81
C GLY A 113 26.05 27.98 6.15
N LYS A 114 26.46 29.09 6.77
CA LYS A 114 27.09 29.10 8.11
C LYS A 114 26.15 29.55 9.23
N ASP A 115 24.94 29.99 8.91
CA ASP A 115 23.97 30.42 9.92
C ASP A 115 23.44 29.21 10.69
N LEU A 116 23.68 29.19 12.01
CA LEU A 116 23.33 28.06 12.87
C LEU A 116 21.82 27.94 13.09
N ALA A 117 21.11 29.07 13.21
CA ALA A 117 19.67 29.08 13.46
C ALA A 117 18.92 28.59 12.22
N GLU A 118 19.32 29.08 11.04
CA GLU A 118 18.75 28.62 9.77
C GLU A 118 19.08 27.15 9.51
N ARG A 119 20.27 26.66 9.91
CA ARG A 119 20.63 25.25 9.77
C ARG A 119 19.71 24.34 10.56
N ILE A 120 19.26 24.75 11.75
CA ILE A 120 18.30 24.02 12.58
C ILE A 120 16.93 23.98 11.88
N GLN A 121 16.46 25.11 11.36
CA GLN A 121 15.20 25.15 10.59
C GLN A 121 15.23 24.21 9.37
N VAL A 122 16.36 24.10 8.67
CA VAL A 122 16.49 23.16 7.55
C VAL A 122 16.42 21.70 8.01
N GLN A 123 16.83 21.37 9.24
CA GLN A 123 16.66 20.01 9.80
C GLN A 123 15.18 19.68 10.01
N GLU A 124 14.37 20.66 10.40
CA GLU A 124 12.93 20.48 10.64
C GLU A 124 12.18 20.02 9.38
N LEU A 125 12.66 20.39 8.17
CA LEU A 125 12.11 19.92 6.89
C LEU A 125 12.15 18.38 6.73
N PHE A 126 13.05 17.70 7.45
CA PHE A 126 13.22 16.25 7.42
C PHE A 126 12.72 15.56 8.69
N SER A 127 12.01 16.28 9.55
CA SER A 127 11.37 15.72 10.75
C SER A 127 10.12 14.91 10.39
N ALA A 128 9.70 14.03 11.29
CA ALA A 128 8.48 13.23 11.12
C ALA A 128 7.19 14.07 11.07
N ASP A 129 7.23 15.29 11.64
CA ASP A 129 6.11 16.22 11.68
C ASP A 129 6.00 17.07 10.41
N HIS A 130 7.00 17.05 9.54
CA HIS A 130 7.01 17.84 8.31
C HIS A 130 6.21 17.17 7.20
N ILE A 131 5.64 17.98 6.30
CA ILE A 131 4.81 17.53 5.18
C ILE A 131 5.54 16.51 4.27
N PHE A 132 6.87 16.60 4.16
CA PHE A 132 7.68 15.64 3.41
C PHE A 132 7.57 14.22 3.93
N TYR A 133 7.59 14.04 5.26
CA TYR A 133 7.47 12.74 5.88
C TYR A 133 6.00 12.30 5.95
N GLN A 134 5.12 13.22 6.37
CA GLN A 134 3.68 12.94 6.49
C GLN A 134 3.07 12.51 5.15
N GLN A 135 3.48 13.09 4.03
CA GLN A 135 2.90 12.73 2.72
C GLN A 135 3.71 11.68 1.94
N ASP A 136 4.70 11.03 2.57
CA ASP A 136 5.60 10.05 1.93
C ASP A 136 6.23 10.61 0.64
N ILE A 137 6.82 11.81 0.72
CA ILE A 137 7.38 12.55 -0.42
C ILE A 137 8.90 12.44 -0.44
N CYS A 138 9.54 12.82 0.67
CA CYS A 138 10.98 12.99 0.76
C CYS A 138 11.46 12.74 2.20
N TRP A 139 12.61 12.10 2.38
CA TRP A 139 13.21 11.89 3.70
C TRP A 139 14.73 11.75 3.61
N LEU A 140 15.40 11.71 4.77
CA LEU A 140 16.81 11.34 4.84
C LEU A 140 16.96 9.85 5.09
N GLU A 141 17.83 9.21 4.34
CA GLU A 141 18.27 7.84 4.59
C GLU A 141 18.90 7.74 6.00
N THR A 142 18.57 6.65 6.71
CA THR A 142 19.12 6.41 8.03
C THR A 142 20.64 6.16 7.94
N VAL A 143 21.39 6.93 8.72
CA VAL A 143 22.85 6.82 8.82
C VAL A 143 23.29 5.84 9.90
N LYS A 144 24.58 5.50 9.95
CA LYS A 144 25.10 4.62 11.00
C LYS A 144 25.07 5.33 12.36
N GLU A 145 25.00 4.54 13.41
CA GLU A 145 25.07 5.06 14.77
C GLU A 145 26.36 5.86 14.99
N GLY A 146 26.23 7.08 15.52
CA GLY A 146 27.33 8.03 15.70
C GLY A 146 27.59 8.97 14.53
N GLU A 147 26.99 8.74 13.35
CA GLU A 147 27.04 9.69 12.23
C GLU A 147 25.98 10.80 12.40
N PRO A 148 26.25 12.03 11.95
CA PRO A 148 25.25 13.11 11.98
C PRO A 148 24.02 12.76 11.15
N PHE A 149 22.82 13.03 11.68
CA PHE A 149 21.55 12.80 10.98
C PHE A 149 21.51 13.41 9.57
N MET A 150 22.08 14.61 9.40
CA MET A 150 22.08 15.32 8.12
C MET A 150 23.06 14.75 7.09
N SER A 151 23.95 13.84 7.47
CA SER A 151 24.81 13.12 6.52
C SER A 151 24.01 12.09 5.70
N GLY A 152 22.75 11.83 6.07
CA GLY A 152 21.83 10.98 5.31
C GLY A 152 21.56 11.53 3.92
N ARG A 153 21.49 10.64 2.93
CA ARG A 153 21.10 10.96 1.56
C ARG A 153 19.66 11.41 1.51
N ILE A 154 19.37 12.44 0.72
CA ILE A 154 17.98 12.85 0.45
C ILE A 154 17.34 11.85 -0.52
N VAL A 155 16.27 11.19 -0.09
CA VAL A 155 15.55 10.16 -0.83
C VAL A 155 14.16 10.69 -1.20
N LEU A 156 13.81 10.59 -2.49
CA LEU A 156 12.44 10.81 -2.96
C LEU A 156 11.65 9.50 -2.99
N SER A 157 10.37 9.58 -2.65
CA SER A 157 9.42 8.50 -2.89
C SER A 157 9.33 8.19 -4.39
N SER A 158 9.31 6.90 -4.73
CA SER A 158 9.14 6.47 -6.11
C SER A 158 7.79 6.90 -6.69
N GLU A 159 6.73 6.93 -5.86
CA GLU A 159 5.40 7.39 -6.30
C GLU A 159 5.43 8.87 -6.65
N TRP A 160 6.10 9.68 -5.81
CA TRP A 160 6.24 11.09 -6.07
C TRP A 160 7.12 11.36 -7.30
N LEU A 161 8.23 10.62 -7.43
CA LEU A 161 9.10 10.69 -8.60
C LEU A 161 8.34 10.37 -9.90
N ASP A 162 7.55 9.29 -9.91
CA ASP A 162 6.72 8.91 -11.06
C ASP A 162 5.65 9.97 -11.34
N LYS A 163 5.01 10.54 -10.31
CA LYS A 163 4.03 11.63 -10.47
C LYS A 163 4.67 12.84 -11.15
N VAL A 164 5.88 13.22 -10.74
CA VAL A 164 6.62 14.36 -11.30
C VAL A 164 7.14 14.09 -12.71
N LEU A 165 7.75 12.93 -12.94
CA LEU A 165 8.40 12.62 -14.22
C LEU A 165 7.43 12.13 -15.29
N LEU A 166 6.41 11.36 -14.91
CA LEU A 166 5.48 10.69 -15.82
C LEU A 166 4.09 11.32 -15.83
N GLY A 167 3.80 12.27 -14.93
CA GLY A 167 2.49 12.93 -14.84
C GLY A 167 1.36 12.01 -14.37
N ARG A 168 1.68 10.85 -13.77
CA ARG A 168 0.69 9.88 -13.28
C ARG A 168 1.08 9.37 -11.90
N GLU A 169 0.11 9.22 -11.02
CA GLU A 169 0.31 8.49 -9.76
C GLU A 169 0.50 7.00 -10.08
N THR A 170 1.63 6.45 -9.66
CA THR A 170 1.88 5.01 -9.77
C THR A 170 1.53 4.36 -8.44
N LEU A 171 0.53 3.48 -8.50
CA LEU A 171 0.13 2.71 -7.33
C LEU A 171 1.28 1.78 -6.93
N PRO A 172 1.61 1.69 -5.62
CA PRO A 172 2.71 0.84 -5.16
C PRO A 172 2.47 -0.61 -5.58
N ARG A 173 3.52 -1.19 -6.17
CA ARG A 173 3.57 -2.61 -6.54
C ARG A 173 4.12 -3.43 -5.38
N PHE A 174 3.74 -4.69 -5.32
CA PHE A 174 4.31 -5.66 -4.40
C PHE A 174 5.84 -5.68 -4.54
N SER A 175 6.56 -5.50 -3.43
CA SER A 175 8.01 -5.59 -3.35
C SER A 175 8.43 -6.12 -1.98
N ALA A 176 9.72 -6.45 -1.82
CA ALA A 176 10.26 -6.80 -0.50
C ALA A 176 10.07 -5.68 0.54
N ASP A 177 10.04 -4.42 0.09
CA ASP A 177 9.81 -3.24 0.93
C ASP A 177 8.32 -2.92 1.16
N PHE A 178 7.42 -3.54 0.40
CA PHE A 178 5.97 -3.34 0.50
C PHE A 178 5.23 -4.65 0.19
N PRO A 179 5.07 -5.54 1.18
CA PRO A 179 4.49 -6.86 1.01
C PRO A 179 2.96 -6.81 0.95
N ALA A 180 2.40 -5.86 0.21
CA ALA A 180 0.96 -5.72 -0.01
C ALA A 180 0.65 -5.80 -1.51
N ARG A 181 -0.38 -6.58 -1.84
CA ARG A 181 -0.84 -6.78 -3.22
C ARG A 181 -2.16 -6.06 -3.42
N ARG A 182 -2.26 -5.20 -4.43
CA ARG A 182 -3.54 -4.63 -4.84
C ARG A 182 -4.49 -5.74 -5.30
N LEU A 183 -5.72 -5.72 -4.78
CA LEU A 183 -6.80 -6.57 -5.26
C LEU A 183 -7.51 -5.88 -6.42
N GLU A 184 -7.73 -6.62 -7.50
CA GLU A 184 -8.49 -6.17 -8.67
C GLU A 184 -9.46 -7.28 -9.06
N THR A 185 -10.67 -6.92 -9.46
CA THR A 185 -11.68 -7.87 -9.96
C THR A 185 -12.52 -7.19 -11.03
N GLN A 186 -12.96 -7.99 -12.00
CA GLN A 186 -13.96 -7.56 -12.99
C GLN A 186 -15.38 -7.93 -12.55
N MET A 187 -15.53 -8.71 -11.49
CA MET A 187 -16.83 -9.07 -10.92
C MET A 187 -17.51 -7.86 -10.29
N THR A 188 -18.82 -7.93 -10.18
CA THR A 188 -19.69 -6.92 -9.58
C THR A 188 -20.47 -7.52 -8.40
N TRP A 189 -21.22 -6.69 -7.68
CA TRP A 189 -22.13 -7.15 -6.63
C TRP A 189 -23.24 -8.09 -7.11
N GLU A 190 -23.55 -8.07 -8.41
CA GLU A 190 -24.53 -8.99 -9.01
C GLU A 190 -23.95 -10.40 -9.16
N ASP A 191 -22.64 -10.56 -9.27
CA ASP A 191 -21.97 -11.86 -9.43
C ASP A 191 -21.83 -12.60 -8.10
N VAL A 192 -21.88 -11.87 -6.98
CA VAL A 192 -21.67 -12.44 -5.65
C VAL A 192 -22.99 -12.88 -5.02
N VAL A 193 -22.95 -14.08 -4.43
CA VAL A 193 -24.04 -14.62 -3.63
C VAL A 193 -23.55 -14.72 -2.19
N LEU A 194 -24.16 -13.92 -1.31
CA LEU A 194 -23.89 -13.91 0.12
C LEU A 194 -25.14 -14.35 0.88
N HIS A 195 -24.92 -15.02 2.01
CA HIS A 195 -25.99 -15.31 2.96
C HIS A 195 -26.69 -14.01 3.40
N PRO A 196 -28.03 -13.98 3.56
CA PRO A 196 -28.78 -12.75 3.85
C PRO A 196 -28.24 -11.95 5.05
N ILE A 197 -27.91 -12.64 6.15
CA ILE A 197 -27.33 -12.02 7.35
C ILE A 197 -25.95 -11.41 7.04
N THR A 198 -25.10 -12.12 6.30
CA THR A 198 -23.79 -11.61 5.88
C THR A 198 -23.95 -10.37 5.02
N LYS A 199 -24.91 -10.38 4.08
CA LYS A 199 -25.21 -9.24 3.22
C LYS A 199 -25.65 -8.01 4.01
N GLU A 200 -26.50 -8.18 5.02
CA GLU A 200 -26.94 -7.09 5.91
C GLU A 200 -25.75 -6.49 6.68
N GLN A 201 -24.89 -7.33 7.27
CA GLN A 201 -23.70 -6.83 8.00
C GLN A 201 -22.69 -6.12 7.07
N ILE A 202 -22.59 -6.54 5.81
CA ILE A 202 -21.77 -5.85 4.80
C ILE A 202 -22.39 -4.52 4.38
N GLN A 203 -23.73 -4.40 4.41
CA GLN A 203 -24.41 -3.13 4.20
C GLN A 203 -24.08 -2.13 5.32
N ASP A 204 -23.94 -2.57 6.57
CA ASP A 204 -23.49 -1.70 7.67
C ASP A 204 -22.10 -1.09 7.41
N ILE A 205 -21.17 -1.90 6.88
CA ILE A 205 -19.85 -1.41 6.45
C ILE A 205 -19.99 -0.39 5.31
N SER A 206 -20.89 -0.65 4.36
CA SER A 206 -21.15 0.25 3.23
C SER A 206 -21.74 1.59 3.70
N ILE A 207 -22.65 1.56 4.68
CA ILE A 207 -23.23 2.74 5.30
C ILE A 207 -22.12 3.54 6.00
N TRP A 208 -21.24 2.89 6.75
CA TRP A 208 -20.11 3.55 7.38
C TRP A 208 -19.19 4.20 6.34
N LEU A 209 -18.77 3.47 5.29
CA LEU A 209 -17.92 4.01 4.23
C LEU A 209 -18.51 5.27 3.58
N LYS A 210 -19.83 5.30 3.40
CA LYS A 210 -20.55 6.44 2.81
C LYS A 210 -20.66 7.66 3.74
N HIS A 211 -20.79 7.44 5.05
CA HIS A 211 -21.22 8.48 5.99
C HIS A 211 -20.21 8.83 7.08
N HIS A 212 -19.10 8.08 7.23
CA HIS A 212 -18.14 8.26 8.32
C HIS A 212 -17.59 9.68 8.47
N GLU A 213 -17.37 10.40 7.36
CA GLU A 213 -16.86 11.79 7.38
C GLU A 213 -17.82 12.79 8.05
N LEU A 214 -19.13 12.49 8.10
CA LEU A 214 -20.12 13.33 8.76
C LEU A 214 -19.92 13.32 10.28
N PHE A 215 -19.49 12.20 10.85
CA PHE A 215 -19.27 12.06 12.30
C PHE A 215 -18.01 12.76 12.76
N SER A 216 -16.97 12.82 11.94
CA SER A 216 -15.73 13.56 12.25
C SER A 216 -15.97 15.07 12.41
N LYS A 217 -17.04 15.60 11.78
CA LYS A 217 -17.43 17.02 11.87
C LYS A 217 -18.39 17.32 13.01
N ASP A 218 -18.88 16.30 13.72
CA ASP A 218 -19.78 16.48 14.84
C ASP A 218 -19.02 16.87 16.12
N ASN A 219 -19.44 17.96 16.76
CA ASN A 219 -18.75 18.51 17.93
C ASN A 219 -18.80 17.63 19.19
N ASN A 220 -19.69 16.63 19.24
CA ASN A 220 -19.86 15.74 20.39
C ASN A 220 -19.36 14.32 20.08
N LEU A 221 -19.85 13.72 18.98
CA LEU A 221 -19.48 12.37 18.56
C LEU A 221 -18.06 12.30 17.99
N GLY A 222 -17.61 13.32 17.26
CA GLY A 222 -16.27 13.36 16.68
C GLY A 222 -15.14 13.30 17.71
N ARG A 223 -15.40 13.71 18.96
CA ARG A 223 -14.43 13.60 20.08
C ARG A 223 -14.44 12.25 20.79
N LYS A 224 -15.51 11.47 20.62
CA LYS A 224 -15.76 10.24 21.37
C LYS A 224 -15.55 8.98 20.53
N VAL A 225 -15.73 9.08 19.22
CA VAL A 225 -15.59 7.97 18.29
C VAL A 225 -14.14 7.92 17.80
N LYS A 226 -13.47 6.79 18.02
CA LYS A 226 -12.14 6.56 17.43
C LYS A 226 -12.28 6.54 15.90
N PRO A 227 -11.34 7.13 15.14
CA PRO A 227 -11.37 7.06 13.69
C PRO A 227 -11.19 5.61 13.22
N GLY A 228 -11.70 5.33 12.01
CA GLY A 228 -11.61 4.03 11.35
C GLY A 228 -12.72 3.03 11.66
N TYR A 229 -12.80 2.01 10.81
CA TYR A 229 -13.72 0.89 10.96
C TYR A 229 -12.96 -0.41 10.81
N ARG A 230 -13.27 -1.37 11.67
CA ARG A 230 -12.53 -2.62 11.79
C ARG A 230 -13.51 -3.76 11.69
N ALA A 231 -13.35 -4.56 10.66
CA ALA A 231 -14.18 -5.73 10.43
C ALA A 231 -13.33 -7.00 10.46
N LEU A 232 -13.88 -8.06 11.06
CA LEU A 232 -13.32 -9.40 11.00
C LEU A 232 -14.24 -10.26 10.14
N PHE A 233 -13.73 -10.74 9.00
CA PHE A 233 -14.41 -11.70 8.14
C PHE A 233 -13.93 -13.10 8.52
N TYR A 234 -14.84 -13.97 8.93
CA TYR A 234 -14.47 -15.33 9.28
C TYR A 234 -15.38 -16.36 8.62
N GLY A 235 -14.82 -17.54 8.33
CA GLY A 235 -15.57 -18.65 7.75
C GLY A 235 -14.69 -19.49 6.83
N PRO A 236 -15.20 -20.60 6.28
CA PRO A 236 -14.42 -21.51 5.44
C PRO A 236 -13.72 -20.80 4.25
N PRO A 237 -12.65 -21.38 3.70
CA PRO A 237 -12.04 -20.87 2.48
C PRO A 237 -13.05 -20.93 1.32
N GLY A 238 -12.93 -20.01 0.36
CA GLY A 238 -13.76 -20.01 -0.85
C GLY A 238 -15.20 -19.48 -0.70
N THR A 239 -15.56 -18.89 0.44
CA THR A 239 -16.89 -18.30 0.70
C THR A 239 -17.03 -16.83 0.31
N GLY A 240 -16.00 -16.23 -0.31
CA GLY A 240 -16.08 -14.88 -0.89
C GLY A 240 -15.58 -13.73 0.00
N LYS A 241 -14.83 -14.00 1.07
CA LYS A 241 -14.25 -12.97 1.97
C LYS A 241 -13.43 -11.91 1.20
N THR A 242 -12.41 -12.35 0.46
CA THR A 242 -11.50 -11.49 -0.32
C THR A 242 -12.23 -10.77 -1.45
N LEU A 243 -13.16 -11.46 -2.12
CA LEU A 243 -13.97 -10.88 -3.19
C LEU A 243 -14.88 -9.76 -2.67
N THR A 244 -15.51 -9.96 -1.50
CA THR A 244 -16.38 -8.96 -0.88
C THR A 244 -15.62 -7.71 -0.49
N ALA A 245 -14.40 -7.85 0.05
CA ALA A 245 -13.54 -6.71 0.35
C ALA A 245 -13.17 -5.91 -0.92
N ASN A 246 -12.88 -6.60 -2.02
CA ASN A 246 -12.59 -5.98 -3.30
C ASN A 246 -13.80 -5.21 -3.87
N LEU A 247 -14.99 -5.80 -3.81
CA LEU A 247 -16.23 -5.16 -4.26
C LEU A 247 -16.61 -3.93 -3.42
N LEU A 248 -16.33 -3.94 -2.11
CA LEU A 248 -16.46 -2.73 -1.27
C LEU A 248 -15.53 -1.62 -1.77
N GLY A 249 -14.27 -1.95 -2.10
CA GLY A 249 -13.35 -0.99 -2.71
C GLY A 249 -13.88 -0.41 -4.01
N GLN A 250 -14.30 -1.27 -4.94
CA GLN A 250 -14.84 -0.88 -6.24
C GLN A 250 -16.08 0.01 -6.11
N GLN A 251 -17.01 -0.32 -5.23
CA GLN A 251 -18.24 0.45 -5.02
C GLN A 251 -17.97 1.88 -4.53
N PHE A 252 -16.92 2.08 -3.73
CA PHE A 252 -16.59 3.37 -3.12
C PHE A 252 -15.38 4.05 -3.77
N GLY A 253 -14.85 3.52 -4.88
CA GLY A 253 -13.67 4.06 -5.56
C GLY A 253 -12.41 4.05 -4.70
N LYS A 254 -12.28 3.06 -3.81
CA LYS A 254 -11.14 2.90 -2.89
C LYS A 254 -10.26 1.73 -3.32
N GLU A 255 -8.96 1.95 -3.25
CA GLU A 255 -7.98 0.90 -3.51
C GLU A 255 -7.95 -0.11 -2.36
N VAL A 256 -7.89 -1.41 -2.70
CA VAL A 256 -7.84 -2.49 -1.72
C VAL A 256 -6.49 -3.16 -1.76
N TYR A 257 -5.76 -3.13 -0.65
CA TYR A 257 -4.47 -3.78 -0.52
C TYR A 257 -4.61 -5.03 0.36
N CYS A 258 -4.25 -6.18 -0.19
CA CYS A 258 -4.18 -7.46 0.48
C CYS A 258 -2.78 -7.67 1.07
N ILE A 259 -2.70 -7.85 2.37
CA ILE A 259 -1.50 -8.20 3.12
C ILE A 259 -1.66 -9.65 3.58
N ASP A 260 -0.76 -10.51 3.15
CA ASP A 260 -0.69 -11.88 3.64
C ASP A 260 0.14 -11.90 4.93
N LEU A 261 -0.53 -12.08 6.06
CA LEU A 261 0.11 -12.04 7.37
C LEU A 261 1.14 -13.16 7.54
N SER A 262 0.93 -14.33 6.94
CA SER A 262 1.89 -15.44 7.02
C SER A 262 3.25 -15.07 6.42
N GLN A 263 3.26 -14.23 5.38
CA GLN A 263 4.48 -13.77 4.72
C GLN A 263 5.20 -12.68 5.52
N VAL A 264 4.44 -11.76 6.12
CA VAL A 264 4.99 -10.61 6.85
C VAL A 264 5.67 -11.02 8.16
N ILE A 265 5.17 -12.07 8.83
CA ILE A 265 5.67 -12.54 10.14
C ILE A 265 6.90 -13.46 9.99
N SER A 266 7.35 -13.75 8.77
CA SER A 266 8.34 -14.82 8.54
C SER A 266 9.82 -14.40 8.69
N LYS A 267 10.61 -15.34 9.24
CA LYS A 267 12.09 -15.50 9.30
C LYS A 267 12.98 -14.49 10.05
N TYR A 268 12.59 -13.23 10.26
CA TYR A 268 13.46 -12.27 10.94
C TYR A 268 12.72 -11.42 11.98
N ILE A 269 12.98 -11.71 13.27
CA ILE A 269 12.42 -10.97 14.41
C ILE A 269 12.79 -9.48 14.29
N GLY A 270 11.79 -8.59 14.23
CA GLY A 270 11.95 -7.14 14.14
C GLY A 270 11.88 -6.53 12.73
N GLU A 271 11.97 -7.32 11.65
CA GLU A 271 11.66 -6.83 10.30
C GLU A 271 10.15 -6.73 10.05
N THR A 272 9.37 -7.60 10.70
CA THR A 272 7.89 -7.61 10.70
C THR A 272 7.30 -6.25 11.08
N GLU A 273 7.74 -5.67 12.21
CA GLU A 273 7.22 -4.39 12.70
C GLU A 273 7.52 -3.26 11.71
N LYS A 274 8.75 -3.19 11.18
CA LYS A 274 9.12 -2.19 10.17
C LYS A 274 8.30 -2.32 8.89
N ASN A 275 8.04 -3.54 8.44
CA ASN A 275 7.24 -3.78 7.24
C ASN A 275 5.77 -3.40 7.46
N LEU A 276 5.19 -3.76 8.61
CA LEU A 276 3.84 -3.33 8.98
C LEU A 276 3.76 -1.81 9.11
N GLU A 277 4.74 -1.18 9.77
CA GLU A 277 4.82 0.27 9.93
C GLU A 277 4.82 0.98 8.57
N LYS A 278 5.67 0.54 7.63
CA LYS A 278 5.68 1.05 6.24
C LYS A 278 4.31 0.93 5.57
N ILE A 279 3.61 -0.20 5.74
CA ILE A 279 2.27 -0.39 5.15
C ILE A 279 1.27 0.59 5.72
N PHE A 280 1.19 0.70 7.06
CA PHE A 280 0.25 1.60 7.71
C PHE A 280 0.57 3.07 7.43
N ASN A 281 1.84 3.49 7.47
CA ASN A 281 2.23 4.88 7.19
C ASN A 281 1.87 5.28 5.76
N ARG A 282 2.10 4.39 4.78
CA ARG A 282 1.67 4.63 3.39
C ARG A 282 0.15 4.69 3.26
N ALA A 283 -0.57 3.87 4.00
CA ALA A 283 -2.03 3.84 3.95
C ALA A 283 -2.68 5.00 4.71
N GLU A 284 -2.02 5.59 5.71
CA GLU A 284 -2.58 6.58 6.64
C GLU A 284 -3.09 7.85 5.93
N HIS A 285 -2.39 8.26 4.88
CA HIS A 285 -2.73 9.44 4.08
C HIS A 285 -3.45 9.08 2.77
N LYS A 286 -3.78 7.80 2.58
CA LYS A 286 -4.45 7.30 1.39
C LYS A 286 -5.84 6.80 1.76
N ASN A 287 -6.78 6.92 0.84
CA ASN A 287 -8.15 6.47 1.08
C ASN A 287 -8.30 4.95 0.81
N TRP A 288 -7.38 4.14 1.33
CA TRP A 288 -7.28 2.71 1.05
C TRP A 288 -8.10 1.86 2.02
N ILE A 289 -8.47 0.67 1.54
CA ILE A 289 -8.97 -0.43 2.36
C ILE A 289 -7.82 -1.41 2.56
N LEU A 290 -7.48 -1.69 3.81
CA LEU A 290 -6.47 -2.69 4.15
C LEU A 290 -7.16 -4.02 4.44
N PHE A 291 -6.85 -5.03 3.63
CA PHE A 291 -7.34 -6.40 3.78
C PHE A 291 -6.18 -7.28 4.24
N PHE A 292 -6.24 -7.79 5.47
CA PHE A 292 -5.26 -8.72 6.01
C PHE A 292 -5.81 -10.13 5.89
N ASP A 293 -5.19 -10.96 5.05
CA ASP A 293 -5.57 -12.36 4.89
C ASP A 293 -4.78 -13.25 5.85
N GLU A 294 -5.28 -14.47 6.06
CA GLU A 294 -4.66 -15.48 6.93
C GLU A 294 -4.39 -14.98 8.36
N ALA A 295 -5.32 -14.21 8.94
CA ALA A 295 -5.18 -13.70 10.30
C ALA A 295 -4.91 -14.82 11.32
N ASP A 296 -5.38 -16.05 11.07
CA ASP A 296 -5.11 -17.22 11.91
C ASP A 296 -3.62 -17.49 12.15
N ALA A 297 -2.73 -17.10 11.22
CA ALA A 297 -1.29 -17.26 11.36
C ALA A 297 -0.72 -16.49 12.55
N LEU A 298 -1.34 -15.37 12.93
CA LEU A 298 -0.97 -14.57 14.10
C LEU A 298 -1.49 -15.17 15.42
N PHE A 299 -2.62 -15.87 15.36
CA PHE A 299 -3.43 -16.20 16.53
C PHE A 299 -3.54 -17.70 16.79
N GLY A 300 -2.81 -18.52 16.03
CA GLY A 300 -2.70 -19.96 16.25
C GLY A 300 -2.35 -20.24 17.70
N LYS A 301 -3.37 -20.67 18.47
CA LYS A 301 -3.42 -20.92 19.93
C LYS A 301 -2.16 -20.50 20.67
N ARG A 302 -2.28 -19.46 21.52
CA ARG A 302 -1.38 -19.14 22.64
C ARG A 302 -0.81 -20.43 23.27
N THR A 303 0.26 -20.96 22.72
CA THR A 303 0.98 -22.06 23.35
C THR A 303 1.60 -21.42 24.57
N SER A 304 1.24 -21.98 25.73
CA SER A 304 1.82 -21.66 27.02
C SER A 304 3.31 -21.33 26.84
N VAL A 305 3.70 -20.11 27.21
CA VAL A 305 5.05 -19.58 27.05
C VAL A 305 6.07 -20.60 27.55
N GLN A 306 6.69 -21.33 26.63
CA GLN A 306 7.76 -22.29 26.94
C GLN A 306 9.09 -21.84 26.30
N SER A 307 9.04 -20.97 25.28
CA SER A 307 10.24 -20.48 24.59
C SER A 307 10.32 -18.95 24.54
N SER A 308 11.54 -18.43 24.36
CA SER A 308 11.77 -17.00 24.06
C SER A 308 11.12 -16.57 22.75
N HIS A 309 10.96 -17.48 21.79
CA HIS A 309 10.34 -17.22 20.49
C HIS A 309 8.86 -16.84 20.60
N ASP A 310 8.12 -17.45 21.55
CA ASP A 310 6.70 -17.18 21.80
C ASP A 310 6.46 -15.77 22.37
N ARG A 311 7.43 -15.21 23.11
CA ARG A 311 7.32 -13.83 23.63
C ARG A 311 7.38 -12.79 22.52
N TYR A 312 8.27 -12.98 21.54
CA TYR A 312 8.40 -12.06 20.40
C TYR A 312 7.15 -12.07 19.51
N ALA A 313 6.57 -13.25 19.25
CA ALA A 313 5.31 -13.35 18.51
C ALA A 313 4.16 -12.59 19.19
N ASN A 314 4.06 -12.65 20.53
CA ASN A 314 3.05 -11.91 21.28
C ASN A 314 3.24 -10.37 21.20
N GLN A 315 4.50 -9.91 21.14
CA GLN A 315 4.82 -8.50 20.98
C GLN A 315 4.44 -7.99 19.58
N GLU A 316 4.78 -8.74 18.52
CA GLU A 316 4.42 -8.39 17.14
C GLU A 316 2.90 -8.34 16.93
N VAL A 317 2.16 -9.28 17.52
CA VAL A 317 0.68 -9.27 17.52
C VAL A 317 0.12 -8.05 18.26
N SER A 318 0.71 -7.68 19.39
CA SER A 318 0.31 -6.50 20.17
C SER A 318 0.56 -5.21 19.39
N TYR A 319 1.69 -5.11 18.69
CA TYR A 319 2.02 -4.00 17.81
C TYR A 319 1.03 -3.89 16.64
N LEU A 320 0.77 -4.99 15.93
CA LEU A 320 -0.21 -5.01 14.84
C LEU A 320 -1.59 -4.57 15.35
N LEU A 321 -2.02 -5.07 16.50
CA LEU A 321 -3.27 -4.67 17.14
C LEU A 321 -3.34 -3.16 17.40
N GLN A 322 -2.27 -2.57 17.91
CA GLN A 322 -2.19 -1.14 18.15
C GLN A 322 -2.30 -0.35 16.84
N ARG A 323 -1.63 -0.78 15.76
CA ARG A 323 -1.72 -0.12 14.44
C ARG A 323 -3.11 -0.30 13.81
N VAL A 324 -3.71 -1.48 13.95
CA VAL A 324 -5.11 -1.76 13.56
C VAL A 324 -6.07 -0.82 14.28
N GLU A 325 -5.84 -0.56 15.58
CA GLU A 325 -6.61 0.40 16.37
C GLU A 325 -6.38 1.86 15.98
N ALA A 326 -5.18 2.21 15.50
CA ALA A 326 -4.85 3.58 15.11
C ALA A 326 -5.33 3.93 13.69
N PHE A 327 -5.47 2.93 12.82
CA PHE A 327 -5.82 3.16 11.41
C PHE A 327 -7.20 3.80 11.24
N SER A 328 -7.24 4.93 10.53
CA SER A 328 -8.43 5.79 10.34
C SER A 328 -9.33 5.34 9.19
N GLY A 329 -8.86 4.43 8.32
CA GLY A 329 -9.62 3.87 7.20
C GLY A 329 -10.41 2.62 7.55
N LEU A 330 -10.86 1.90 6.52
CA LEU A 330 -11.46 0.57 6.68
C LEU A 330 -10.38 -0.50 6.69
N LEU A 331 -10.33 -1.27 7.78
CA LEU A 331 -9.47 -2.42 7.93
C LEU A 331 -10.32 -3.69 8.06
N ILE A 332 -10.00 -4.68 7.22
CA ILE A 332 -10.66 -5.98 7.20
C ILE A 332 -9.61 -7.03 7.50
N LEU A 333 -9.82 -7.83 8.53
CA LEU A 333 -9.05 -9.05 8.81
C LEU A 333 -9.85 -10.25 8.36
N ALA A 334 -9.24 -11.19 7.64
CA ALA A 334 -9.86 -12.42 7.21
C ALA A 334 -9.22 -13.63 7.90
N SER A 335 -10.08 -14.51 8.41
CA SER A 335 -9.69 -15.74 9.11
C SER A 335 -10.56 -16.90 8.64
N ASN A 336 -10.01 -18.11 8.68
CA ASN A 336 -10.77 -19.34 8.48
C ASN A 336 -11.33 -19.87 9.80
N PHE A 337 -10.69 -19.57 10.94
CA PHE A 337 -11.03 -20.13 12.26
C PHE A 337 -11.24 -19.06 13.34
N LYS A 338 -12.49 -18.63 13.55
CA LYS A 338 -12.85 -17.71 14.64
C LYS A 338 -12.41 -18.19 16.03
N ASN A 339 -12.47 -19.50 16.28
CA ASN A 339 -12.17 -20.07 17.61
C ASN A 339 -10.71 -19.91 18.05
N ASN A 340 -9.81 -19.51 17.14
CA ASN A 340 -8.42 -19.24 17.48
C ASN A 340 -8.23 -17.80 18.02
N LEU A 341 -9.23 -16.93 17.89
CA LEU A 341 -9.19 -15.55 18.34
C LEU A 341 -9.76 -15.43 19.75
N ASP A 342 -9.07 -14.68 20.62
CA ASP A 342 -9.55 -14.48 22.00
C ASP A 342 -10.59 -13.36 22.09
N ASP A 343 -11.40 -13.39 23.16
CA ASP A 343 -12.48 -12.40 23.35
C ASP A 343 -11.96 -10.96 23.46
N ALA A 344 -10.75 -10.77 24.00
CA ALA A 344 -10.14 -9.44 24.12
C ALA A 344 -9.84 -8.86 22.73
N PHE A 345 -9.37 -9.66 21.79
CA PHE A 345 -9.17 -9.27 20.39
C PHE A 345 -10.50 -8.93 19.72
N LEU A 346 -11.49 -9.82 19.83
CA LEU A 346 -12.79 -9.66 19.19
C LEU A 346 -13.51 -8.36 19.59
N ARG A 347 -13.38 -7.92 20.85
CA ARG A 347 -13.97 -6.66 21.34
C ARG A 347 -13.45 -5.39 20.67
N ARG A 348 -12.34 -5.44 19.93
CA ARG A 348 -11.73 -4.30 19.23
C ARG A 348 -12.32 -4.07 17.83
N PHE A 349 -13.09 -5.03 17.34
CA PHE A 349 -13.75 -4.96 16.04
C PHE A 349 -15.13 -4.35 16.17
N HIS A 350 -15.48 -3.51 15.19
CA HIS A 350 -16.81 -2.93 15.06
C HIS A 350 -17.78 -3.96 14.48
N ALA A 351 -17.31 -4.80 13.56
CA ALA A 351 -18.10 -5.86 12.94
C ALA A 351 -17.34 -7.19 12.94
N ILE A 352 -18.03 -8.27 13.28
CA ILE A 352 -17.55 -9.65 13.16
C ILE A 352 -18.54 -10.38 12.26
N ILE A 353 -18.13 -10.62 11.02
CA ILE A 353 -19.01 -11.07 9.93
C ILE A 353 -18.67 -12.51 9.57
N HIS A 354 -19.69 -13.37 9.68
CA HIS A 354 -19.57 -14.77 9.31
C HIS A 354 -19.86 -14.96 7.82
N PHE A 355 -18.99 -15.69 7.12
CA PHE A 355 -19.17 -16.16 5.76
C PHE A 355 -19.37 -17.68 5.79
N PRO A 356 -20.61 -18.15 6.01
CA PRO A 356 -20.91 -19.57 6.07
C PRO A 356 -20.72 -20.26 4.70
N MET A 357 -20.70 -21.59 4.70
CA MET A 357 -20.89 -22.34 3.45
C MET A 357 -22.27 -22.00 2.86
N PRO A 358 -22.38 -21.79 1.54
CA PRO A 358 -23.65 -21.46 0.91
C PRO A 358 -24.62 -22.64 1.05
N ASN A 359 -25.91 -22.35 1.30
CA ASN A 359 -26.97 -23.36 1.30
C ASN A 359 -27.30 -23.84 -0.13
N ALA A 360 -28.19 -24.82 -0.30
CA ALA A 360 -28.50 -25.39 -1.61
C ALA A 360 -29.05 -24.36 -2.62
N GLU A 361 -29.94 -23.45 -2.19
CA GLU A 361 -30.47 -22.40 -3.08
C GLU A 361 -29.40 -21.35 -3.43
N GLU A 362 -28.54 -21.01 -2.48
CA GLU A 362 -27.37 -20.14 -2.72
C GLU A 362 -26.37 -20.78 -3.68
N ARG A 363 -26.08 -22.07 -3.53
CA ARG A 363 -25.23 -22.84 -4.44
C ARG A 363 -25.83 -22.89 -5.83
N LEU A 364 -27.14 -23.10 -5.95
CA LEU A 364 -27.83 -23.04 -7.24
C LEU A 364 -27.59 -21.69 -7.91
N MET A 365 -27.83 -20.57 -7.22
CA MET A 365 -27.56 -19.24 -7.76
C MET A 365 -26.11 -19.07 -8.21
N ILE A 366 -25.13 -19.59 -7.44
CA ILE A 366 -23.71 -19.54 -7.82
C ILE A 366 -23.47 -20.35 -9.10
N TRP A 367 -24.00 -21.57 -9.20
CA TRP A 367 -23.89 -22.40 -10.41
C TRP A 367 -24.44 -21.70 -11.64
N GLU A 368 -25.60 -21.06 -11.52
CA GLU A 368 -26.24 -20.35 -12.63
C GLU A 368 -25.43 -19.13 -13.08
N LYS A 369 -24.94 -18.33 -12.13
CA LYS A 369 -24.10 -17.14 -12.42
C LYS A 369 -22.71 -17.50 -12.93
N SER A 370 -22.19 -18.68 -12.56
CA SER A 370 -20.87 -19.16 -12.99
C SER A 370 -20.87 -19.75 -14.41
N MET A 371 -22.03 -19.80 -15.07
CA MET A 371 -22.16 -20.40 -16.39
C MET A 371 -21.62 -19.48 -17.49
N PRO A 372 -20.68 -19.95 -18.33
CA PRO A 372 -20.19 -19.12 -19.43
C PRO A 372 -21.31 -18.81 -20.42
N ALA A 373 -21.40 -17.55 -20.84
CA ALA A 373 -22.41 -17.08 -21.80
C ALA A 373 -22.35 -17.79 -23.17
N SER A 374 -21.19 -18.36 -23.53
CA SER A 374 -20.97 -19.07 -24.79
C SER A 374 -21.34 -20.56 -24.74
N LEU A 375 -21.67 -21.10 -23.57
CA LEU A 375 -22.00 -22.51 -23.40
C LEU A 375 -23.47 -22.69 -23.02
N HIS A 376 -24.04 -23.82 -23.44
CA HIS A 376 -25.40 -24.22 -23.14
C HIS A 376 -25.41 -25.49 -22.29
N ARG A 377 -26.41 -25.62 -21.42
CA ARG A 377 -26.58 -26.84 -20.61
C ARG A 377 -27.02 -27.95 -21.55
N ASN A 378 -26.34 -29.09 -21.51
CA ASN A 378 -26.94 -30.30 -22.07
C ASN A 378 -28.21 -30.63 -21.26
N GLY A 379 -29.26 -31.15 -21.90
CA GLY A 379 -30.55 -31.41 -21.24
C GLY A 379 -30.48 -32.32 -20.00
N ASN A 380 -29.41 -33.10 -19.86
CA ASN A 380 -29.18 -33.97 -18.69
C ASN A 380 -28.44 -33.28 -17.53
N LEU A 381 -28.02 -32.03 -17.67
CA LEU A 381 -27.31 -31.29 -16.64
C LEU A 381 -28.31 -30.54 -15.73
N ASP A 382 -28.61 -31.14 -14.59
CA ASP A 382 -29.42 -30.53 -13.55
C ASP A 382 -28.55 -29.88 -12.45
N LEU A 383 -28.44 -28.55 -12.50
CA LEU A 383 -27.68 -27.78 -11.52
C LEU A 383 -28.34 -27.76 -10.14
N ARG A 384 -29.67 -27.93 -10.04
CA ARG A 384 -30.38 -27.99 -8.75
C ARG A 384 -30.00 -29.26 -8.01
N SER A 385 -30.02 -30.40 -8.68
CA SER A 385 -29.55 -31.67 -8.09
C SER A 385 -28.08 -31.58 -7.62
N LEU A 386 -27.20 -30.96 -8.41
CA LEU A 386 -25.80 -30.75 -8.00
C LEU A 386 -25.69 -29.84 -6.76
N ALA A 387 -26.46 -28.76 -6.72
CA ALA A 387 -26.49 -27.84 -5.60
C ALA A 387 -27.01 -28.48 -4.31
N GLU A 388 -28.00 -29.38 -4.39
CA GLU A 388 -28.52 -30.10 -3.23
C GLU A 388 -27.56 -31.19 -2.74
N ARG A 389 -26.91 -31.90 -3.65
CA ARG A 389 -26.12 -33.09 -3.34
C ARG A 389 -24.71 -32.81 -2.84
N PHE A 390 -24.09 -31.71 -3.29
CA PHE A 390 -22.68 -31.40 -2.99
C PHE A 390 -22.53 -30.09 -2.21
N GLU A 391 -21.98 -30.19 -1.00
CA GLU A 391 -21.66 -29.04 -0.15
C GLU A 391 -20.35 -28.36 -0.58
N LEU A 392 -20.43 -27.57 -1.65
CA LEU A 392 -19.31 -26.88 -2.27
C LEU A 392 -19.27 -25.39 -1.93
N SER A 393 -18.07 -24.82 -1.84
CA SER A 393 -17.88 -23.37 -1.68
C SER A 393 -18.08 -22.66 -3.02
N GLY A 394 -18.24 -21.32 -3.00
CA GLY A 394 -18.34 -20.54 -4.22
C GLY A 394 -17.10 -20.67 -5.11
N ALA A 395 -15.91 -20.66 -4.51
CA ALA A 395 -14.66 -20.88 -5.24
C ALA A 395 -14.58 -22.30 -5.82
N SER A 396 -15.03 -23.31 -5.08
CA SER A 396 -15.08 -24.71 -5.55
C SER A 396 -15.99 -24.82 -6.79
N ILE A 397 -17.17 -24.21 -6.76
CA ILE A 397 -18.11 -24.19 -7.90
C ILE A 397 -17.49 -23.49 -9.12
N LEU A 398 -16.85 -22.34 -8.93
CA LEU A 398 -16.17 -21.62 -10.02
C LEU A 398 -15.03 -22.45 -10.63
N ASN A 399 -14.23 -23.14 -9.81
CA ASN A 399 -13.17 -24.04 -10.28
C ASN A 399 -13.73 -25.19 -11.12
N ILE A 400 -14.84 -25.78 -10.68
CA ILE A 400 -15.51 -26.87 -11.40
C ILE A 400 -16.06 -26.37 -12.73
N MET A 401 -16.74 -25.22 -12.73
CA MET A 401 -17.27 -24.62 -13.95
C MET A 401 -16.15 -24.25 -14.92
N HIS A 402 -15.06 -23.67 -14.43
CA HIS A 402 -13.88 -23.37 -15.25
C HIS A 402 -13.30 -24.65 -15.88
N TYR A 403 -13.11 -25.71 -15.08
CA TYR A 403 -12.64 -27.00 -15.57
C TYR A 403 -13.57 -27.60 -16.64
N ALA A 404 -14.87 -27.69 -16.36
CA ALA A 404 -15.85 -28.25 -17.29
C ALA A 404 -15.92 -27.43 -18.59
N SER A 405 -15.83 -26.11 -18.49
CA SER A 405 -15.83 -25.21 -19.66
C SER A 405 -14.59 -25.41 -20.53
N LEU A 406 -13.40 -25.56 -19.93
CA LEU A 406 -12.17 -25.87 -20.69
C LEU A 406 -12.27 -27.21 -21.42
N ARG A 407 -12.90 -28.22 -20.81
CA ARG A 407 -13.14 -29.52 -21.46
C ARG A 407 -14.12 -29.39 -22.62
N ALA A 408 -15.19 -28.60 -22.45
CA ALA A 408 -16.14 -28.29 -23.51
C ALA A 408 -15.49 -27.57 -24.70
N PHE A 409 -14.65 -26.56 -24.44
CA PHE A 409 -13.91 -25.87 -25.49
C PHE A 409 -12.89 -26.78 -26.19
N ALA A 410 -12.20 -27.65 -25.46
CA ALA A 410 -11.23 -28.58 -26.04
C ALA A 410 -11.86 -29.58 -27.02
N ARG A 411 -13.15 -29.92 -26.86
CA ARG A 411 -13.90 -30.75 -27.81
C ARG A 411 -14.59 -29.95 -28.94
N ASN A 412 -14.44 -28.62 -28.98
CA ASN A 412 -15.17 -27.72 -29.87
C ASN A 412 -16.70 -27.89 -29.81
N ASP A 413 -17.23 -28.18 -28.60
CA ASP A 413 -18.68 -28.31 -28.35
C ASP A 413 -19.13 -27.13 -27.49
N GLN A 414 -20.28 -26.55 -27.84
CA GLN A 414 -20.92 -25.48 -27.07
C GLN A 414 -21.83 -26.01 -25.97
N GLN A 415 -21.92 -27.33 -25.78
CA GLN A 415 -22.66 -27.92 -24.67
C GLN A 415 -21.75 -28.21 -23.48
N LEU A 416 -22.28 -28.00 -22.26
CA LEU A 416 -21.68 -28.45 -21.01
C LEU A 416 -22.35 -29.77 -20.60
N HIS A 417 -21.56 -30.83 -20.48
CA HIS A 417 -22.07 -32.17 -20.17
C HIS A 417 -21.91 -32.50 -18.69
N LEU A 418 -22.87 -33.25 -18.14
CA LEU A 418 -22.85 -33.69 -16.74
C LEU A 418 -21.57 -34.46 -16.38
N SER A 419 -21.05 -35.29 -17.28
CA SER A 419 -19.83 -36.10 -17.03
C SER A 419 -18.60 -35.24 -16.69
N GLU A 420 -18.45 -34.08 -17.32
CA GLU A 420 -17.32 -33.18 -17.08
C GLU A 420 -17.48 -32.40 -15.79
N VAL A 421 -18.71 -31.96 -15.48
CA VAL A 421 -19.03 -31.30 -14.21
C VAL A 421 -18.80 -32.26 -13.06
N MET A 422 -19.29 -33.49 -13.15
CA MET A 422 -19.09 -34.52 -12.13
C MET A 422 -17.62 -34.88 -11.93
N GLU A 423 -16.84 -34.95 -13.01
CA GLU A 423 -15.39 -35.14 -12.90
C GLU A 423 -14.69 -33.93 -12.23
N GLY A 424 -15.16 -32.71 -12.50
CA GLY A 424 -14.72 -31.52 -11.80
C GLY A 424 -15.06 -31.57 -10.30
N VAL A 425 -16.30 -31.92 -9.94
CA VAL A 425 -16.74 -32.12 -8.56
C VAL A 425 -15.84 -33.14 -7.85
N ARG A 426 -15.56 -34.28 -8.50
CA ARG A 426 -14.68 -35.32 -7.96
C ARG A 426 -13.28 -34.80 -7.66
N LYS A 427 -12.70 -34.03 -8.59
CA LYS A 427 -11.37 -33.43 -8.42
C LYS A 427 -11.33 -32.42 -7.27
N GLU A 428 -12.36 -31.60 -7.14
CA GLU A 428 -12.41 -30.58 -6.08
C GLU A 428 -12.62 -31.21 -4.70
N LEU A 429 -13.47 -32.23 -4.58
CA LEU A 429 -13.65 -32.98 -3.33
C LEU A 429 -12.38 -33.75 -2.92
N MET A 430 -11.67 -34.35 -3.89
CA MET A 430 -10.37 -34.99 -3.62
C MET A 430 -9.32 -33.99 -3.11
N LYS A 431 -9.31 -32.76 -3.64
CA LYS A 431 -8.40 -31.69 -3.20
C LYS A 431 -8.72 -31.21 -1.78
N GLU A 432 -9.99 -31.24 -1.40
CA GLU A 432 -10.47 -30.91 -0.05
C GLU A 432 -10.40 -32.10 0.93
N GLU A 433 -9.80 -33.23 0.53
CA GLU A 433 -9.75 -34.49 1.31
C GLU A 433 -11.13 -35.02 1.76
N LYS A 434 -12.19 -34.68 1.02
CA LYS A 434 -13.57 -35.11 1.29
C LYS A 434 -13.90 -36.39 0.52
N SER A 435 -14.73 -37.25 1.12
CA SER A 435 -15.28 -38.43 0.45
C SER A 435 -16.35 -38.01 -0.57
N PHE A 436 -16.40 -38.71 -1.71
CA PHE A 436 -17.28 -38.41 -2.86
C PHE A 436 -18.63 -39.12 -2.74
#